data_AF-A0A1F3LUD5-F1
#
_entry.id   AF-A0A1F3LUD5-F1
#
_cell.length_a   1.000
_cell.length_b   1.000
_cell.length_c   1.000
_cell.angle_alpha   90.00
_cell.angle_beta   90.00
_cell.angle_gamma   90.00
#
_symmetry.space_group_name_H-M   'P 1'
#
loop_
_entity.id
_entity.type
_entity.pdbx_description
1 polymer ?
#
loop_
_entity_poly.entity_id
_entity_poly.type
_entity_poly.pdbx_seq_one_letter_code
_entity_poly.pdbx_strand_id
1 'polypeptide(L)'
;MGANAQQRQVGPKEPVAFAKEKIANMAKYVEITKEDSTKLQKIFVDYQKEATAMEDRVKRSEIVKALQGKLEAALGKEKYKIYREKSAADPANQRGMHR
;
A
#
# COMPACT_ATOMS: atom_id res chain seq x y z
N MET A 1 -35.81 16.20 -5.84
CA MET A 1 -34.83 15.37 -6.59
C MET A 1 -33.76 14.93 -5.60
N GLY A 2 -33.87 13.74 -5.05
CA GLY A 2 -32.90 13.22 -4.08
C GLY A 2 -32.64 11.76 -4.41
N ALA A 3 -31.42 11.44 -4.78
CA ALA A 3 -30.91 10.08 -4.74
C ALA A 3 -29.38 10.08 -4.81
N ASN A 4 -28.80 9.88 -3.62
CA ASN A 4 -27.58 9.12 -3.38
C ASN A 4 -26.30 9.61 -4.07
N ALA A 5 -25.64 10.54 -3.39
CA ALA A 5 -24.22 10.37 -3.13
C ALA A 5 -24.04 8.95 -2.56
N GLN A 6 -23.68 8.00 -3.42
CA GLN A 6 -23.12 6.73 -3.00
C GLN A 6 -21.89 7.09 -2.18
N GLN A 7 -22.09 7.16 -0.86
CA GLN A 7 -21.12 6.70 0.11
C GLN A 7 -20.62 5.38 -0.45
N ARG A 8 -19.47 5.43 -1.16
CA ARG A 8 -18.63 4.27 -1.36
C ARG A 8 -18.29 3.85 0.05
N GLN A 9 -19.12 2.99 0.62
CA GLN A 9 -18.80 2.22 1.79
C GLN A 9 -17.49 1.55 1.41
N VAL A 10 -16.39 2.10 1.91
CA VAL A 10 -15.09 1.48 1.82
C VAL A 10 -15.18 0.35 2.85
N GLY A 11 -15.94 -0.69 2.51
CA GLY A 11 -15.87 -1.97 3.21
C GLY A 11 -14.41 -2.41 3.27
N PRO A 12 -14.03 -3.31 4.19
CA PRO A 12 -12.64 -3.75 4.34
C PRO A 12 -12.11 -4.09 2.96
N LYS A 13 -11.20 -3.25 2.42
CA LYS A 13 -10.75 -3.38 1.03
C LYS A 13 -10.28 -4.81 0.84
N GLU A 14 -10.87 -5.52 -0.12
CA GLU A 14 -10.41 -6.86 -0.46
C GLU A 14 -8.88 -6.82 -0.62
N PRO A 15 -8.12 -7.76 -0.02
CA PRO A 15 -6.67 -7.72 -0.03
C PRO A 15 -6.06 -7.51 -1.43
N VAL A 16 -6.70 -8.10 -2.45
CA VAL A 16 -6.29 -7.97 -3.86
C VAL A 16 -6.54 -6.56 -4.39
N ALA A 17 -7.68 -5.95 -4.07
CA ALA A 17 -7.99 -4.57 -4.48
C ALA A 17 -7.05 -3.57 -3.80
N PHE A 18 -6.76 -3.77 -2.52
CA PHE A 18 -5.76 -3.00 -1.78
C PHE A 18 -4.38 -3.09 -2.43
N ALA A 19 -3.93 -4.31 -2.75
CA ALA A 19 -2.65 -4.53 -3.40
C ALA A 19 -2.55 -3.83 -4.76
N LYS A 20 -3.58 -3.94 -5.60
CA LYS A 20 -3.64 -3.26 -6.91
C LYS A 20 -3.54 -1.74 -6.76
N GLU A 21 -4.27 -1.15 -5.83
CA GLU A 21 -4.22 0.29 -5.59
C GLU A 21 -2.83 0.75 -5.12
N LYS A 22 -2.20 0.00 -4.22
CA LYS A 22 -0.84 0.33 -3.75
C LYS A 22 0.18 0.22 -4.86
N ILE A 23 0.15 -0.83 -5.66
CA ILE A 23 1.06 -0.99 -6.81
C ILE A 23 0.84 0.13 -7.82
N ALA A 24 -0.41 0.47 -8.14
CA ALA A 24 -0.72 1.55 -9.06
C ALA A 24 -0.21 2.91 -8.54
N ASN A 25 -0.26 3.14 -7.23
CA ASN A 25 0.31 4.36 -6.64
C ASN A 25 1.85 4.35 -6.67
N MET A 26 2.48 3.21 -6.40
CA MET A 26 3.94 3.07 -6.49
C MET A 26 4.44 3.29 -7.92
N ALA A 27 3.70 2.78 -8.91
CA ALA A 27 4.01 2.92 -10.33
C ALA A 27 4.00 4.38 -10.83
N LYS A 28 3.44 5.32 -10.07
CA LYS A 28 3.54 6.77 -10.39
C LYS A 28 4.95 7.31 -10.16
N TYR A 29 5.74 6.68 -9.30
CA TYR A 29 7.03 7.21 -8.83
C TYR A 29 8.22 6.44 -9.39
N VAL A 30 8.05 5.12 -9.59
CA VAL A 30 9.08 4.18 -10.03
C VAL A 30 8.52 3.21 -11.07
N GLU A 31 9.38 2.73 -11.96
CA GLU A 31 9.01 1.70 -12.91
C GLU A 31 8.86 0.34 -12.22
N ILE A 32 7.65 -0.21 -12.29
CA ILE A 32 7.27 -1.52 -11.77
C ILE A 32 7.21 -2.50 -12.93
N THR A 33 8.10 -3.49 -12.93
CA THR A 33 8.06 -4.57 -13.93
C THR A 33 6.93 -5.56 -13.62
N LYS A 34 6.63 -6.47 -14.55
CA LYS A 34 5.65 -7.56 -14.30
C LYS A 34 6.05 -8.46 -13.13
N GLU A 35 7.35 -8.72 -12.98
CA GLU A 35 7.89 -9.49 -11.85
C GLU A 35 7.73 -8.73 -10.53
N ASP A 36 8.07 -7.44 -10.51
CA ASP A 36 7.90 -6.58 -9.34
C ASP A 36 6.42 -6.53 -8.93
N SER A 37 5.52 -6.33 -9.89
CA SER A 37 4.07 -6.30 -9.65
C SER A 37 3.57 -7.58 -9.00
N THR A 38 4.05 -8.74 -9.45
CA THR A 38 3.63 -10.04 -8.88
C THR A 38 4.12 -10.19 -7.44
N LYS A 39 5.37 -9.82 -7.16
CA LYS A 39 5.96 -9.84 -5.81
C LYS A 39 5.23 -8.87 -4.88
N LEU A 40 5.05 -7.63 -5.32
CA LEU A 40 4.35 -6.58 -4.57
C LEU A 40 2.89 -6.96 -4.29
N GLN A 41 2.20 -7.59 -5.26
CA GLN A 41 0.82 -8.00 -5.07
C GLN A 41 0.70 -9.00 -3.94
N LYS A 42 1.57 -10.02 -3.90
CA LYS A 42 1.61 -10.98 -2.80
C LYS A 42 1.89 -10.30 -1.46
N ILE A 43 2.92 -9.45 -1.42
CA ILE A 43 3.31 -8.71 -0.21
C ILE A 43 2.15 -7.88 0.35
N PHE A 44 1.44 -7.12 -0.48
CA PHE A 44 0.32 -6.29 -0.02
C PHE A 44 -0.93 -7.09 0.34
N VAL A 45 -1.19 -8.20 -0.35
CA VAL A 45 -2.28 -9.12 0.00
C VAL A 45 -2.04 -9.73 1.37
N ASP A 46 -0.85 -10.28 1.61
CA ASP A 46 -0.49 -10.86 2.91
C ASP A 46 -0.54 -9.80 4.01
N TYR A 47 0.06 -8.62 3.78
CA TYR A 47 -0.02 -7.49 4.70
C TYR A 47 -1.46 -7.13 5.07
N GLN A 48 -2.35 -7.00 4.08
CA GLN A 48 -3.73 -6.60 4.35
C GLN A 48 -4.46 -7.68 5.16
N LYS A 49 -4.26 -8.96 4.85
CA LYS A 49 -4.84 -10.07 5.61
C LYS A 49 -4.35 -10.07 7.06
N GLU A 50 -3.04 -9.97 7.25
CA GLU A 50 -2.40 -9.93 8.57
C GLU A 50 -2.85 -8.70 9.38
N ALA A 51 -2.90 -7.53 8.75
CA ALA A 51 -3.32 -6.30 9.38
C ALA A 51 -4.83 -6.28 9.73
N THR A 52 -5.69 -6.93 8.95
CA THR A 52 -7.12 -7.06 9.26
C THR A 52 -7.40 -8.12 10.33
N ALA A 53 -6.55 -9.14 10.44
CA ALA A 53 -6.72 -10.21 11.42
C ALA A 53 -6.15 -9.84 12.81
N MET A 54 -5.31 -8.81 12.90
CA MET A 54 -4.68 -8.39 14.15
C MET A 54 -5.36 -7.17 14.77
N GLU A 55 -5.93 -7.35 15.96
CA GLU A 55 -6.44 -6.26 16.81
C GLU A 55 -5.32 -5.53 17.58
N ASP A 56 -4.15 -6.14 17.71
CA ASP A 56 -3.04 -5.63 18.52
C ASP A 56 -2.20 -4.56 17.80
N ARG A 57 -2.13 -3.36 18.40
CA ARG A 57 -1.40 -2.21 17.84
C ARG A 57 0.11 -2.38 17.84
N VAL A 58 0.69 -3.14 18.78
CA VAL A 58 2.13 -3.37 18.86
C VAL A 58 2.56 -4.29 17.73
N LYS A 59 1.82 -5.39 17.51
CA LYS A 59 2.07 -6.30 16.39
C LYS A 59 1.90 -5.62 15.04
N ARG A 60 0.97 -4.66 14.92
CA ARG A 60 0.81 -3.85 13.70
C ARG A 60 2.08 -3.09 13.31
N SER A 61 2.85 -2.58 14.28
CA SER A 61 4.13 -1.90 14.00
C SER A 61 5.16 -2.86 13.39
N GLU A 62 5.22 -4.10 13.88
CA GLU A 62 6.10 -5.13 13.33
C GLU A 62 5.70 -5.54 11.91
N ILE A 63 4.41 -5.70 11.64
CA ILE A 63 3.90 -5.97 10.29
C ILE A 63 4.28 -4.84 9.33
N VAL A 64 4.18 -3.57 9.75
CA VAL A 64 4.57 -2.42 8.93
C VAL A 64 6.07 -2.39 8.68
N LYS A 65 6.91 -2.68 9.69
CA LYS A 65 8.37 -2.80 9.49
C LYS A 65 8.72 -3.95 8.55
N ALA A 66 8.09 -5.11 8.73
CA ALA A 66 8.27 -6.26 7.85
C ALA A 66 7.83 -5.94 6.41
N LEU A 67 6.73 -5.20 6.23
CA LEU A 67 6.28 -4.71 4.93
C LEU A 67 7.36 -3.85 4.27
N GLN A 68 7.94 -2.87 4.98
CA GLN A 68 8.99 -2.02 4.43
C GLN A 68 10.20 -2.83 3.93
N GLY A 69 10.67 -3.81 4.71
CA GLY A 69 11.75 -4.70 4.30
C GLY A 69 11.39 -5.55 3.08
N LYS A 70 10.16 -6.09 3.03
CA LYS A 70 9.66 -6.85 1.87
C LYS A 70 9.55 -5.99 0.60
N LEU A 71 9.12 -4.73 0.73
CA LEU A 71 9.06 -3.78 -0.39
C LEU A 71 10.45 -3.41 -0.90
N GLU A 72 11.41 -3.17 0.00
CA GLU A 72 12.81 -2.93 -0.36
C GLU A 72 13.42 -4.12 -1.10
N ALA A 73 13.18 -5.34 -0.62
CA ALA A 73 13.67 -6.55 -1.27
C ALA A 73 13.01 -6.81 -2.63
N ALA A 74 11.72 -6.47 -2.79
CA ALA A 74 11.00 -6.64 -4.04
C ALA A 74 11.43 -5.64 -5.12
N LEU A 75 11.64 -4.37 -4.76
CA LEU A 75 12.01 -3.30 -5.68
C LEU A 75 13.52 -3.11 -5.86
N GLY A 76 14.31 -3.55 -4.88
CA GLY A 76 15.69 -3.13 -4.71
C GLY A 76 15.81 -1.80 -3.97
N LYS A 77 16.94 -1.62 -3.28
CA LYS A 77 17.23 -0.45 -2.42
C LYS A 77 17.07 0.88 -3.15
N GLU A 78 17.56 0.98 -4.39
CA GLU A 78 17.53 2.23 -5.16
C GLU A 78 16.11 2.65 -5.53
N LYS A 79 15.32 1.76 -6.15
CA LYS A 79 13.92 2.02 -6.49
C LYS A 79 13.08 2.28 -5.23
N TYR A 80 13.29 1.51 -4.16
CA TYR A 80 12.56 1.71 -2.92
C TYR A 80 12.85 3.07 -2.29
N LYS A 81 14.11 3.52 -2.31
CA LYS A 81 14.51 4.86 -1.85
C LYS A 81 13.81 5.94 -2.68
N ILE A 82 13.87 5.87 -4.02
CA ILE A 82 13.21 6.83 -4.91
C ILE A 82 11.70 6.88 -4.64
N TYR A 83 11.07 5.71 -4.51
CA TYR A 83 9.65 5.62 -4.16
C TYR A 83 9.37 6.33 -2.82
N ARG A 84 10.15 6.06 -1.77
CA ARG A 84 9.96 6.68 -0.45
C ARG A 84 10.15 8.19 -0.50
N GLU A 85 11.18 8.68 -1.18
CA GLU A 85 11.47 10.12 -1.31
C GLU A 85 10.36 10.84 -2.09
N LYS A 86 9.96 10.32 -3.26
CA LYS A 86 8.89 10.92 -4.06
C LYS A 86 7.52 10.82 -3.41
N SER A 87 7.20 9.68 -2.81
CA SER A 87 5.95 9.45 -2.08
C SER A 87 5.84 10.31 -0.82
N ALA A 88 6.95 10.57 -0.14
CA ALA A 88 6.98 11.50 0.99
C ALA A 88 6.88 12.96 0.55
N ALA A 89 7.44 13.32 -0.61
CA ALA A 89 7.33 14.66 -1.18
C ALA A 89 5.97 14.93 -1.85
N ASP A 90 5.18 13.89 -2.15
CA ASP A 90 3.89 14.03 -2.82
C ASP A 90 2.79 14.52 -1.87
N PRO A 91 2.22 15.73 -2.09
CA PRO A 91 1.23 16.31 -1.21
C PRO A 91 -0.12 15.56 -1.23
N ALA A 92 -0.43 14.79 -2.28
CA ALA A 92 -1.64 13.96 -2.33
C ALA A 92 -1.51 12.72 -1.44
N ASN A 93 -0.29 12.18 -1.31
CA ASN A 93 0.01 11.10 -0.38
C ASN A 93 0.08 11.58 1.08
N GLN A 94 0.64 12.78 1.33
CA GLN A 94 0.66 13.39 2.67
C GLN A 94 -0.75 13.68 3.22
N ARG A 95 -1.69 14.11 2.36
CA ARG A 95 -3.09 14.37 2.75
C ARG A 95 -3.87 13.11 3.15
N GLY A 96 -3.42 11.93 2.72
CA GLY A 96 -4.03 10.64 3.08
C GLY A 96 -3.67 10.12 4.47
N MET A 97 -2.66 10.69 5.13
CA MET A 97 -2.22 10.32 6.49
C MET A 97 -2.84 11.20 7.60
N HIS A 98 -3.60 12.23 7.23
CA HIS A 98 -4.18 13.22 8.16
C HIS A 98 -5.72 13.14 8.29
N ARG A 99 -6.34 12.05 7.84
CA ARG A 99 -7.76 11.75 8.05
C ARG A 99 -7.95 10.45 8.80
#